data_AF-A0A0R1UK31-F1
#
_entry.id   AF-A0A0R1UK31-F1
#
_cell.length_a   1.000
_cell.length_b   1.000
_cell.length_c   1.000
_cell.angle_alpha   90.00
_cell.angle_beta   90.00
_cell.angle_gamma   90.00
#
_symmetry.space_group_name_H-M   'P 1'
#
loop_
_entity.id
_entity.type
_entity.pdbx_description
1 polymer ?
#
loop_
_entity_poly.entity_id
_entity_poly.type
_entity_poly.pdbx_seq_one_letter_code
_entity_poly.pdbx_strand_id
1 'polypeptide(L)'
;MKIRKQVWFDAIGVGLFTLVYSLIMGGLSLWMGSAAFVAVSYFFGAGFPKDKLWNILVSFALGIVWGLIAFRLLQVPGIAPLWPSAVMFGLMTFLVLFLQGTIMKFTVVPAWLIAWGTTMLIITNISVHNWPLFVGQLYGSMLLGIFVIGYASDFFNQVMMRLFPDKVKSKTKEAVIEDDRD
;
A
#
# COMPACT_ATOMS: atom_id res chain seq x y z
N MET A 1 24.42 -12.94 11.47
CA MET A 1 23.97 -11.86 10.57
C MET A 1 23.51 -10.68 11.42
N LYS A 2 24.17 -9.51 11.38
CA LYS A 2 23.73 -8.33 12.15
C LYS A 2 22.63 -7.60 11.36
N ILE A 3 21.39 -7.73 11.81
CA ILE A 3 20.25 -7.00 11.24
C ILE A 3 20.49 -5.49 11.47
N ARG A 4 20.40 -4.68 10.41
CA ARG A 4 20.51 -3.21 10.50
C ARG A 4 19.41 -2.67 11.42
N LYS A 5 19.74 -1.73 12.30
CA LYS A 5 18.77 -1.14 13.26
C LYS A 5 17.52 -0.57 12.59
N GLN A 6 17.68 -0.01 11.40
CA GLN A 6 16.57 0.49 10.59
C GLN A 6 15.50 -0.58 10.32
N VAL A 7 15.90 -1.81 9.98
CA VAL A 7 14.98 -2.93 9.74
C VAL A 7 14.24 -3.33 11.02
N TRP A 8 14.93 -3.23 12.17
CA TRP A 8 14.32 -3.49 13.48
C TRP A 8 13.26 -2.45 13.84
N PHE A 9 13.54 -1.17 13.61
CA PHE A 9 12.59 -0.09 13.88
C PHE A 9 11.41 -0.09 12.91
N ASP A 10 11.64 -0.38 11.64
CA ASP A 10 10.57 -0.58 10.66
C ASP A 10 9.66 -1.76 11.06
N ALA A 11 10.23 -2.90 11.44
CA ALA A 11 9.45 -4.07 11.85
C ALA A 11 8.61 -3.81 13.11
N ILE A 12 9.17 -3.13 14.12
CA ILE A 12 8.44 -2.76 15.34
C ILE A 12 7.32 -1.76 15.02
N GLY A 13 7.62 -0.72 14.22
CA GLY A 13 6.63 0.27 13.82
C GLY A 13 5.46 -0.38 13.09
N VAL A 14 5.75 -1.16 12.04
CA VAL A 14 4.70 -1.80 11.24
C VAL A 14 3.86 -2.75 12.09
N GLY A 15 4.49 -3.56 12.95
CA GLY A 15 3.78 -4.46 13.85
C GLY A 15 2.87 -3.72 14.83
N LEU A 16 3.37 -2.67 15.47
CA LEU A 16 2.62 -1.88 16.45
C LEU A 16 1.43 -1.16 15.78
N PHE A 17 1.65 -0.51 14.65
CA PHE A 17 0.58 0.22 13.96
C PHE A 17 -0.41 -0.72 13.27
N THR A 18 -0.01 -1.94 12.89
CA THR A 18 -0.95 -2.98 12.45
C THR A 18 -1.86 -3.42 13.60
N LEU A 19 -1.33 -3.52 14.83
CA LEU A 19 -2.14 -3.82 16.02
C LEU A 19 -3.13 -2.68 16.32
N VAL A 20 -2.65 -1.43 16.35
CA VAL A 20 -3.51 -0.25 16.54
C VAL A 20 -4.60 -0.18 15.46
N TYR A 21 -4.22 -0.40 14.20
CA TYR A 21 -5.15 -0.45 13.09
C TYR A 21 -6.21 -1.54 13.28
N SER A 22 -5.81 -2.75 13.67
CA SER A 22 -6.73 -3.86 13.92
C SER A 22 -7.72 -3.56 15.04
N LEU A 23 -7.28 -2.87 16.10
CA LEU A 23 -8.17 -2.40 17.18
C LEU A 23 -9.17 -1.35 16.69
N ILE A 24 -8.74 -0.41 15.84
CA ILE A 24 -9.63 0.59 15.23
C ILE A 24 -10.66 -0.10 14.34
N MET A 25 -10.25 -1.05 13.50
CA MET A 25 -11.17 -1.74 12.60
C MET A 25 -12.16 -2.62 13.37
N GLY A 26 -11.69 -3.34 14.39
CA GLY A 26 -12.54 -4.15 15.26
C GLY A 26 -13.50 -3.31 16.10
N GLY A 27 -13.03 -2.18 16.65
CA GLY A 27 -13.84 -1.29 17.49
C GLY A 27 -14.87 -0.47 16.73
N LEU A 28 -14.60 -0.12 15.47
CA LEU A 28 -15.52 0.62 14.59
C LEU A 28 -16.38 -0.30 13.71
N SER A 29 -16.30 -1.63 13.90
CA SER A 29 -17.01 -2.63 13.08
C SER A 29 -16.77 -2.47 11.57
N LEU A 30 -15.58 -1.99 11.19
CA LEU A 30 -15.23 -1.78 9.79
C LEU A 30 -14.81 -3.11 9.17
N TRP A 31 -15.79 -3.80 8.61
CA TRP A 31 -15.68 -5.11 7.97
C TRP A 31 -14.58 -5.19 6.87
N MET A 32 -14.25 -4.07 6.20
CA MET A 32 -13.27 -4.03 5.11
C MET A 32 -11.81 -3.84 5.54
N GLY A 33 -11.48 -4.09 6.80
CA GLY A 33 -10.12 -3.90 7.33
C GLY A 33 -9.03 -4.71 6.62
N SER A 34 -9.35 -5.92 6.18
CA SER A 34 -8.42 -6.75 5.41
C SER A 34 -8.04 -6.13 4.06
N ALA A 35 -8.97 -5.42 3.41
CA ALA A 35 -8.74 -4.74 2.13
C ALA A 35 -7.66 -3.65 2.24
N ALA A 36 -7.70 -2.88 3.33
CA ALA A 36 -6.71 -1.85 3.61
C ALA A 36 -5.34 -2.42 3.92
N PHE A 37 -5.29 -3.53 4.67
CA PHE A 37 -4.05 -4.19 5.01
C PHE A 37 -3.34 -4.68 3.73
N VAL A 38 -4.06 -5.37 2.84
CA VAL A 38 -3.55 -5.78 1.52
C VAL A 38 -2.95 -4.60 0.76
N ALA A 39 -3.66 -3.46 0.76
CA ALA A 39 -3.21 -2.29 0.03
C ALA A 39 -1.93 -1.68 0.61
N VAL A 40 -1.79 -1.68 1.93
CA VAL A 40 -0.63 -1.09 2.59
C VAL A 40 0.59 -2.02 2.61
N SER A 41 0.40 -3.34 2.73
CA SER A 41 1.50 -4.31 2.82
C SER A 41 2.43 -4.24 1.63
N TYR A 42 1.90 -3.99 0.43
CA TYR A 42 2.70 -3.78 -0.77
C TYR A 42 3.65 -2.59 -0.63
N PHE A 43 3.14 -1.42 -0.21
CA PHE A 43 3.95 -0.21 -0.10
C PHE A 43 4.98 -0.27 1.01
N PHE A 44 4.77 -1.10 2.04
CA PHE A 44 5.83 -1.39 3.01
C PHE A 44 6.95 -2.24 2.44
N GLY A 45 6.60 -3.34 1.76
CA GLY A 45 7.60 -4.21 1.15
C GLY A 45 8.43 -3.50 0.07
N ALA A 46 7.80 -2.58 -0.68
CA ALA A 46 8.46 -1.84 -1.76
C ALA A 46 9.17 -0.54 -1.30
N GLY A 47 8.94 -0.10 -0.06
CA GLY A 47 9.36 1.22 0.43
C GLY A 47 8.31 2.29 0.13
N PHE A 48 7.75 2.90 1.18
CA PHE A 48 6.57 3.76 1.07
C PHE A 48 6.91 5.12 0.42
N PRO A 49 6.38 5.44 -0.79
CA PRO A 49 6.74 6.66 -1.50
C PRO A 49 5.89 7.86 -1.03
N LYS A 50 6.42 8.61 -0.06
CA LYS A 50 5.72 9.72 0.64
C LYS A 50 5.35 10.87 -0.29
N ASP A 51 6.20 11.15 -1.27
CA ASP A 51 6.02 12.19 -2.29
C ASP A 51 4.82 11.89 -3.21
N LYS A 52 4.38 10.63 -3.26
CA LYS A 52 3.29 10.17 -4.12
C LYS A 52 2.03 9.77 -3.35
N LEU A 53 1.90 10.19 -2.09
CA LEU A 53 0.75 9.85 -1.25
C LEU A 53 -0.59 10.15 -1.96
N TRP A 54 -0.78 11.40 -2.41
CA TRP A 54 -2.00 11.82 -3.11
C TRP A 54 -2.24 11.03 -4.39
N ASN A 55 -1.17 10.71 -5.13
CA ASN A 55 -1.23 9.92 -6.34
C ASN A 55 -1.70 8.49 -6.05
N ILE A 56 -1.26 7.89 -4.93
CA ILE A 56 -1.74 6.59 -4.47
C ILE A 56 -3.24 6.65 -4.15
N LEU A 57 -3.68 7.70 -3.43
CA LEU A 57 -5.10 7.84 -3.07
C LEU A 57 -5.99 7.94 -4.30
N VAL A 58 -5.62 8.78 -5.27
CA VAL A 58 -6.35 8.89 -6.54
C VAL A 58 -6.33 7.56 -7.30
N SER A 59 -5.19 6.85 -7.29
CA SER A 59 -5.06 5.54 -7.94
C SER A 59 -5.94 4.49 -7.28
N PHE A 60 -6.15 4.54 -5.96
CA PHE A 60 -7.12 3.67 -5.29
C PHE A 60 -8.55 3.95 -5.75
N ALA A 61 -8.95 5.23 -5.83
CA ALA A 61 -10.28 5.58 -6.34
C ALA A 61 -10.48 5.07 -7.77
N LEU A 62 -9.48 5.25 -8.64
CA LEU A 62 -9.50 4.73 -10.00
C LEU A 62 -9.56 3.20 -10.05
N GLY A 63 -8.82 2.51 -9.18
CA GLY A 63 -8.86 1.06 -9.06
C GLY A 63 -10.23 0.53 -8.63
N ILE A 64 -10.88 1.19 -7.66
CA ILE A 64 -12.24 0.83 -7.25
C ILE A 64 -13.21 0.99 -8.43
N VAL A 65 -13.16 2.13 -9.14
CA VAL A 65 -13.98 2.36 -10.35
C VAL A 65 -13.73 1.27 -11.39
N TRP A 66 -12.47 0.90 -11.63
CA TRP A 66 -12.12 -0.18 -12.56
C TRP A 66 -12.68 -1.54 -12.15
N GLY A 67 -12.68 -1.84 -10.84
CA GLY A 67 -13.32 -3.04 -10.29
C GLY A 67 -14.82 -3.07 -10.49
N LEU A 68 -15.51 -1.94 -10.29
CA LEU A 68 -16.94 -1.85 -10.56
C LEU A 68 -17.27 -2.03 -12.04
N ILE A 69 -16.44 -1.49 -12.93
CA ILE A 69 -16.57 -1.69 -14.39
C ILE A 69 -16.36 -3.16 -14.75
N ALA A 70 -15.29 -3.79 -14.26
CA ALA A 70 -15.00 -5.19 -14.51
C ALA A 70 -16.15 -6.09 -14.04
N PHE A 71 -16.69 -5.83 -12.85
CA PHE A 71 -17.84 -6.56 -12.32
C PHE A 71 -19.08 -6.41 -13.19
N ARG A 72 -19.41 -5.18 -13.62
CA ARG A 72 -20.51 -4.92 -14.56
C ARG A 72 -20.35 -5.68 -15.87
N LEU A 73 -19.13 -5.75 -16.42
CA LEU A 73 -18.84 -6.50 -17.64
C LEU A 73 -19.02 -8.01 -17.44
N LEU A 74 -18.60 -8.56 -16.30
CA LEU A 74 -18.81 -9.97 -15.97
C LEU A 74 -20.28 -10.35 -15.80
N GLN A 75 -21.18 -9.40 -15.57
CA GLN A 75 -22.62 -9.68 -15.55
C GLN A 75 -23.21 -9.88 -16.96
N VAL A 76 -22.45 -9.57 -18.03
CA VAL A 76 -22.87 -9.82 -19.41
C VAL A 76 -22.62 -11.30 -19.75
N PRO A 77 -23.66 -12.08 -20.14
CA PRO A 77 -23.51 -13.52 -20.40
C PRO A 77 -22.48 -13.87 -21.47
N GLY A 78 -22.22 -12.98 -22.43
CA GLY A 78 -21.19 -13.17 -23.46
C GLY A 78 -19.75 -12.92 -22.98
N ILE A 79 -19.57 -12.25 -21.84
CA ILE A 79 -18.25 -11.89 -21.28
C ILE A 79 -17.88 -12.78 -20.09
N ALA A 80 -18.86 -13.21 -19.30
CA ALA A 80 -18.67 -14.11 -18.15
C ALA A 80 -17.87 -15.42 -18.43
N PRO A 81 -17.97 -16.05 -19.62
CA PRO A 81 -17.26 -17.31 -19.88
C PRO A 81 -15.73 -17.15 -19.82
N LEU A 82 -15.02 -18.27 -19.64
CA LEU A 82 -13.57 -18.31 -19.38
C LEU A 82 -12.72 -17.48 -20.35
N TRP A 83 -12.89 -17.71 -21.67
CA TRP A 83 -12.08 -17.05 -22.68
C TRP A 83 -12.42 -15.55 -22.83
N PRO A 84 -13.69 -15.14 -22.99
CA PRO A 84 -14.06 -13.73 -23.04
C PRO A 84 -13.63 -12.94 -21.80
N SER A 85 -13.81 -13.49 -20.60
CA SER A 85 -13.41 -12.82 -19.36
C SER A 85 -11.89 -12.70 -19.24
N ALA A 86 -11.11 -13.72 -19.65
CA ALA A 86 -9.66 -13.64 -19.68
C ALA A 86 -9.17 -12.54 -20.65
N VAL A 87 -9.75 -12.47 -21.85
CA VAL A 87 -9.44 -11.41 -22.83
C VAL A 87 -9.83 -10.04 -22.29
N MET A 88 -11.01 -9.91 -21.67
CA MET A 88 -11.46 -8.69 -21.01
C MET A 88 -10.46 -8.23 -19.95
N PHE A 89 -10.04 -9.10 -19.03
CA PHE A 89 -9.06 -8.76 -18.00
C PHE A 89 -7.71 -8.36 -18.60
N GLY A 90 -7.26 -9.05 -19.65
CA GLY A 90 -6.05 -8.69 -20.39
C GLY A 90 -6.12 -7.29 -20.99
N LEU A 91 -7.22 -6.98 -21.69
CA LEU A 91 -7.45 -5.65 -22.28
C LEU A 91 -7.57 -4.55 -21.22
N MET A 92 -8.31 -4.80 -20.14
CA MET A 92 -8.45 -3.84 -19.04
C MET A 92 -7.11 -3.56 -18.36
N THR A 93 -6.27 -4.58 -18.19
CA THR A 93 -4.91 -4.42 -17.63
C THR A 93 -4.03 -3.63 -18.58
N PHE A 94 -4.04 -3.97 -19.88
CA PHE A 94 -3.33 -3.21 -20.91
C PHE A 94 -3.74 -1.73 -20.87
N LEU A 95 -5.04 -1.43 -20.78
CA LEU A 95 -5.54 -0.06 -20.70
C LEU A 95 -5.02 0.67 -19.46
N VAL A 96 -4.98 0.04 -18.29
CA VAL A 96 -4.41 0.66 -17.07
C VAL A 96 -2.95 1.05 -17.29
N LEU A 97 -2.14 0.13 -17.82
CA LEU A 97 -0.72 0.38 -18.08
C LEU A 97 -0.52 1.46 -19.16
N PHE A 98 -1.29 1.38 -20.25
CA PHE A 98 -1.22 2.33 -21.35
C PHE A 98 -1.64 3.74 -20.90
N LEU A 99 -2.75 3.86 -20.17
CA LEU A 99 -3.24 5.13 -19.66
C LEU A 99 -2.25 5.75 -18.68
N GLN A 100 -1.63 4.96 -17.80
CA GLN A 100 -0.60 5.46 -16.91
C GLN A 100 0.65 5.95 -17.67
N GLY A 101 1.08 5.23 -18.72
CA GLY A 101 2.24 5.62 -19.53
C GLY A 101 2.01 6.87 -20.40
N THR A 102 0.76 7.20 -20.72
CA THR A 102 0.41 8.24 -21.69
C THR A 102 -0.20 9.48 -21.05
N ILE A 103 -1.44 9.39 -20.59
CA ILE A 103 -2.29 10.53 -20.19
C ILE A 103 -2.32 10.70 -18.66
N MET A 104 -2.40 9.58 -17.93
CA MET A 104 -2.54 9.53 -16.48
C MET A 104 -1.22 9.20 -15.77
N LYS A 105 -0.13 9.90 -16.15
CA LYS A 105 1.22 9.73 -15.60
C LYS A 105 1.32 9.93 -14.10
N PHE A 106 0.35 10.64 -13.51
CA PHE A 106 0.26 10.84 -12.07
C PHE A 106 -0.15 9.56 -11.33
N THR A 107 -0.76 8.57 -11.99
CA THR A 107 -1.23 7.35 -11.30
C THR A 107 -0.08 6.40 -10.94
N VAL A 108 -0.29 5.66 -9.86
CA VAL A 108 0.63 4.64 -9.35
C VAL A 108 0.02 3.29 -9.70
N VAL A 109 0.56 2.63 -10.74
CA VAL A 109 0.02 1.35 -11.25
C VAL A 109 -0.19 0.32 -10.14
N PRO A 110 0.77 0.07 -9.22
CA PRO A 110 0.53 -0.90 -8.15
C PRO A 110 -0.67 -0.54 -7.27
N ALA A 111 -0.86 0.74 -6.93
CA ALA A 111 -2.01 1.18 -6.15
C ALA A 111 -3.32 0.90 -6.89
N TRP A 112 -3.36 1.24 -8.18
CA TRP A 112 -4.52 1.02 -9.03
C TRP A 112 -4.89 -0.45 -9.10
N LEU A 113 -3.93 -1.32 -9.46
CA LEU A 113 -4.18 -2.75 -9.64
C LEU A 113 -4.57 -3.45 -8.34
N ILE A 114 -3.95 -3.06 -7.21
CA ILE A 114 -4.31 -3.57 -5.88
C ILE A 114 -5.76 -3.19 -5.55
N ALA A 115 -6.12 -1.91 -5.67
CA ALA A 115 -7.48 -1.48 -5.37
C ALA A 115 -8.51 -2.16 -6.27
N TRP A 116 -8.20 -2.33 -7.55
CA TRP A 116 -9.03 -3.10 -8.48
C TRP A 116 -9.19 -4.56 -8.04
N GLY A 117 -8.09 -5.28 -7.81
CA GLY A 117 -8.11 -6.69 -7.41
C GLY A 117 -8.84 -6.91 -6.08
N THR A 118 -8.61 -6.04 -5.09
CA THR A 118 -9.30 -6.08 -3.80
C THR A 118 -10.79 -5.80 -3.95
N THR A 119 -11.18 -4.83 -4.78
CA THR A 119 -12.60 -4.55 -5.06
C THR A 119 -13.28 -5.78 -5.64
N MET A 120 -12.68 -6.37 -6.68
CA MET A 120 -13.19 -7.59 -7.34
C MET A 120 -13.30 -8.76 -6.37
N LEU A 121 -12.25 -9.01 -5.57
CA LEU A 121 -12.24 -10.09 -4.59
C LEU A 121 -13.42 -10.00 -3.62
N ILE A 122 -13.80 -8.80 -3.18
CA ILE A 122 -14.89 -8.63 -2.23
C ILE A 122 -16.24 -8.80 -2.93
N ILE A 123 -16.49 -8.08 -4.03
CA ILE A 123 -17.82 -8.04 -4.67
C ILE A 123 -18.20 -9.34 -5.38
N THR A 124 -17.23 -10.19 -5.73
CA THR A 124 -17.53 -11.52 -6.30
C THR A 124 -17.86 -12.57 -5.23
N ASN A 125 -17.50 -12.32 -3.97
CA ASN A 125 -17.68 -13.28 -2.87
C ASN A 125 -18.78 -12.87 -1.89
N ILE A 126 -19.26 -11.61 -1.96
CA ILE A 126 -20.20 -11.05 -0.98
C ILE A 126 -21.26 -10.22 -1.68
N SER A 127 -22.52 -10.42 -1.27
CA SER A 127 -23.63 -9.63 -1.78
C SER A 127 -23.61 -8.21 -1.22
N VAL A 128 -23.39 -7.23 -2.10
CA VAL A 128 -23.40 -5.80 -1.76
C VAL A 128 -24.83 -5.26 -1.82
N HIS A 129 -25.34 -4.82 -0.68
CA HIS A 129 -26.72 -4.29 -0.57
C HIS A 129 -26.77 -2.76 -0.75
N ASN A 130 -25.73 -2.05 -0.32
CA ASN A 130 -25.62 -0.59 -0.44
C ASN A 130 -24.29 -0.22 -1.10
N TRP A 131 -24.35 0.06 -2.42
CA TRP A 131 -23.17 0.33 -3.24
C TRP A 131 -22.39 1.59 -2.85
N PRO A 132 -23.02 2.77 -2.61
CA PRO A 132 -22.29 3.94 -2.13
C PRO A 132 -21.58 3.71 -0.81
N LEU A 133 -22.24 3.03 0.14
CA LEU A 133 -21.65 2.72 1.44
C LEU A 133 -20.48 1.73 1.30
N PHE A 134 -20.61 0.72 0.43
CA PHE A 134 -19.53 -0.20 0.10
C PHE A 134 -18.30 0.53 -0.44
N VAL A 135 -18.48 1.38 -1.45
CA VAL A 135 -17.37 2.15 -2.06
C VAL A 135 -16.72 3.07 -1.03
N GLY A 136 -17.53 3.77 -0.23
CA GLY A 136 -17.04 4.66 0.82
C GLY A 136 -16.25 3.92 1.91
N GLN A 137 -16.75 2.77 2.37
CA GLN A 137 -16.05 1.95 3.36
C GLN A 137 -14.76 1.34 2.81
N LEU A 138 -14.76 0.90 1.55
CA LEU A 138 -13.58 0.31 0.91
C LEU A 138 -12.48 1.35 0.78
N TYR A 139 -12.82 2.50 0.19
CA TYR A 139 -11.89 3.60 0.02
C TYR A 139 -11.40 4.14 1.36
N GLY A 140 -12.32 4.40 2.31
CA GLY A 140 -11.98 4.87 3.65
C GLY A 140 -11.09 3.89 4.41
N SER A 141 -11.30 2.58 4.26
CA SER A 141 -10.43 1.56 4.84
C SER A 141 -9.04 1.63 4.24
N MET A 142 -8.91 1.70 2.91
CA MET A 142 -7.61 1.84 2.24
C MET A 142 -6.86 3.12 2.66
N LEU A 143 -7.59 4.24 2.84
CA LEU A 143 -7.03 5.47 3.40
C LEU A 143 -6.49 5.24 4.82
N LEU A 144 -7.31 4.65 5.70
CA LEU A 144 -6.89 4.33 7.06
C LEU A 144 -5.66 3.43 7.08
N GLY A 145 -5.59 2.42 6.21
CA GLY A 145 -4.39 1.58 6.08
C GLY A 145 -3.15 2.43 5.81
N ILE A 146 -3.21 3.29 4.79
CA ILE A 146 -2.09 4.16 4.41
C ILE A 146 -1.70 5.16 5.51
N PHE A 147 -2.66 5.84 6.12
CA PHE A 147 -2.36 6.88 7.10
C PHE A 147 -1.97 6.29 8.46
N VAL A 148 -2.69 5.27 8.95
CA VAL A 148 -2.47 4.70 10.28
C VAL A 148 -1.28 3.76 10.27
N ILE A 149 -1.14 2.92 9.25
CA ILE A 149 -0.02 1.99 9.22
C ILE A 149 1.14 2.65 8.48
N GLY A 150 0.96 3.02 7.21
CA GLY A 150 2.03 3.55 6.35
C GLY A 150 2.71 4.79 6.92
N TYR A 151 1.96 5.86 7.11
CA TYR A 151 2.49 7.15 7.55
C TYR A 151 2.91 7.14 9.03
N ALA A 152 2.11 6.56 9.93
CA ALA A 152 2.44 6.57 11.35
C ALA A 152 3.64 5.65 11.69
N SER A 153 3.78 4.49 11.04
CA SER A 153 4.94 3.62 11.21
C SER A 153 6.24 4.29 10.77
N ASP A 154 6.20 5.00 9.65
CA ASP A 154 7.36 5.74 9.17
C ASP A 154 7.69 6.93 10.07
N PHE A 155 6.68 7.69 10.53
CA PHE A 155 6.87 8.76 11.51
C PHE A 155 7.52 8.22 12.79
N PHE A 156 7.06 7.07 13.28
CA PHE A 156 7.66 6.39 14.43
C PHE A 156 9.12 5.99 14.15
N ASN A 157 9.43 5.43 12.98
CA ASN A 157 10.81 5.08 12.63
C ASN A 157 11.72 6.33 12.62
N GLN A 158 11.25 7.45 12.05
CA GLN A 158 11.99 8.72 12.08
C GLN A 158 12.24 9.23 13.50
N VAL A 159 11.23 9.15 14.38
CA VAL A 159 11.36 9.53 15.80
C VAL A 159 12.36 8.61 16.51
N MET A 160 12.27 7.30 16.30
CA MET A 160 13.19 6.32 16.89
C MET A 160 14.63 6.51 16.40
N MET A 161 14.83 6.82 15.13
CA MET A 161 16.16 7.14 14.56
C MET A 161 16.74 8.45 15.12
N ARG A 162 15.90 9.44 15.44
CA ARG A 162 16.33 10.69 16.10
C ARG A 162 16.65 10.50 17.59
N LEU A 163 15.91 9.64 18.29
CA LEU A 163 16.12 9.35 19.71
C LEU A 163 17.27 8.36 19.95
N PHE A 164 17.48 7.42 19.03
CA PHE A 164 18.57 6.45 19.05
C PHE A 164 19.43 6.55 17.79
N PRO A 165 20.10 7.70 17.57
CA PRO A 165 21.00 7.83 16.44
C PRO A 165 22.06 6.74 16.51
N ASP A 166 22.41 6.17 15.35
CA ASP A 166 23.57 5.30 15.30
C ASP A 166 24.77 6.08 15.82
N LYS A 167 25.34 5.62 16.94
CA LYS A 167 26.65 6.08 17.37
C LYS A 167 27.58 5.82 16.19
N VAL A 168 27.84 6.85 15.40
CA VAL A 168 28.96 6.88 14.48
C VAL A 168 30.13 6.45 15.36
N LYS A 169 30.71 5.29 15.06
CA LYS A 169 32.00 4.93 15.63
C LYS A 169 32.98 5.95 15.07
N SER A 170 33.09 7.08 15.76
CA SER A 170 34.34 7.82 15.86
C SER A 170 35.34 6.85 16.46
N LYS A 171 36.06 6.13 15.61
CA LYS A 171 37.33 5.54 15.98
C LYS A 171 38.29 5.66 14.80
N THR A 172 39.36 6.39 15.12
CA THR A 172 40.69 6.32 14.51
C THR A 172 40.97 7.32 13.38
N LYS A 173 41.22 8.58 13.78
CA LYS A 173 42.12 9.49 13.05
C LYS A 173 43.22 10.10 13.94
N GLU A 174 43.53 9.47 15.09
CA GLU A 174 44.50 9.98 16.07
C GLU A 174 45.64 8.99 16.39
N ALA A 175 45.99 8.09 15.48
CA ALA A 175 47.08 7.14 15.75
C ALA A 175 47.93 6.83 14.51
N VAL A 176 48.40 7.84 13.78
CA VAL A 176 49.58 7.73 12.88
C VAL A 176 50.19 9.13 12.63
N ILE A 177 50.62 9.85 13.67
CA ILE A 177 51.66 10.92 13.52
C ILE A 177 52.50 10.91 14.81
N GLU A 178 53.04 9.76 15.17
CA GLU A 178 54.07 9.67 16.23
C GLU A 178 54.91 8.40 15.99
N ASP A 179 55.34 8.18 14.75
CA ASP A 179 56.44 7.25 14.44
C ASP A 179 57.00 7.57 13.04
N ASP A 180 57.80 8.62 12.98
CA ASP A 180 59.00 8.66 12.14
C ASP A 180 59.86 9.81 12.66
N ARG A 181 60.81 9.41 13.49
CA ARG A 181 61.87 10.25 14.05
C ARG A 181 62.99 10.44 13.02
N ASP A 182 63.84 11.41 13.35
CA ASP A 182 65.29 11.45 13.10
C ASP A 182 65.79 11.77 11.69
#